data_AF-A0A1V2DY20-F1
#
_entry.id   AF-A0A1V2DY20-F1
#
_cell.length_a   1.000
_cell.length_b   1.000
_cell.length_c   1.000
_cell.angle_alpha   90.00
_cell.angle_beta   90.00
_cell.angle_gamma   90.00
#
_symmetry.space_group_name_H-M   'P 1'
#
loop_
_entity.id
_entity.type
_entity.pdbx_description
1 polymer ?
#
loop_
_entity_poly.entity_id
_entity_poly.type
_entity_poly.pdbx_seq_one_letter_code
_entity_poly.pdbx_strand_id
1 'polypeptide(L)'
;MADVSFQDVFNRVFSYLRESGVEMTVETYRSLLRLIEEAVASVDEPNRGDRILAAAMDRVPRYFRLPEVEPPQACPPITRGSIGYDHHD
;
A
#
# COMPACT_ATOMS: atom_id res chain seq x y z
N MET A 1 -4.92 11.31 20.20
CA MET A 1 -5.08 10.62 18.90
C MET A 1 -6.53 10.22 18.79
N ALA A 2 -7.21 10.58 17.70
CA ALA A 2 -8.59 10.18 17.49
C ALA A 2 -8.65 8.65 17.40
N ASP A 3 -9.63 8.04 18.07
CA ASP A 3 -9.87 6.62 17.97
C ASP A 3 -10.29 6.30 16.53
N VAL A 4 -9.48 5.51 15.82
CA VAL A 4 -9.77 5.14 14.43
C VAL A 4 -10.80 4.03 14.46
N SER A 5 -11.99 4.32 13.92
CA SER A 5 -13.05 3.32 13.88
C SER A 5 -12.76 2.25 12.84
N PHE A 6 -13.39 1.09 12.97
CA PHE A 6 -13.34 0.04 11.95
C PHE A 6 -13.78 0.55 10.57
N GLN A 7 -14.80 1.40 10.53
CA GLN A 7 -15.29 2.02 9.29
C GLN A 7 -14.21 2.89 8.64
N ASP A 8 -13.42 3.61 9.44
CA ASP A 8 -12.30 4.41 8.92
C ASP A 8 -11.18 3.55 8.34
N VAL A 9 -10.87 2.42 8.98
CA VAL A 9 -9.91 1.44 8.43
C VAL A 9 -10.40 0.92 7.09
N PHE A 10 -11.65 0.45 7.03
CA PHE A 10 -12.25 -0.05 5.80
C PHE A 10 -12.17 0.99 4.67
N ASN A 11 -12.64 2.22 4.95
CA ASN A 11 -12.63 3.30 3.96
C ASN A 11 -11.22 3.63 3.47
N ARG A 12 -10.22 3.62 4.36
CA ARG A 12 -8.83 3.88 3.95
C ARG A 12 -8.29 2.81 3.02
N VAL A 13 -8.47 1.53 3.34
CA VAL A 13 -7.97 0.44 2.49
C VAL A 13 -8.75 0.40 1.17
N PHE A 14 -10.07 0.60 1.21
CA PHE A 14 -10.90 0.70 0.01
C PHE A 14 -10.44 1.82 -0.92
N SER A 15 -10.27 3.04 -0.38
CA SER A 15 -9.82 4.19 -1.16
C SER A 15 -8.42 3.97 -1.71
N TYR A 16 -7.50 3.41 -0.92
CA TYR A 16 -6.16 3.08 -1.37
C TYR A 16 -6.18 2.13 -2.58
N LEU A 17 -6.96 1.05 -2.53
CA LEU A 17 -7.06 0.09 -3.64
C LEU A 17 -7.64 0.76 -4.90
N ARG A 18 -8.71 1.53 -4.74
CA ARG A 18 -9.36 2.23 -5.84
C ARG A 18 -8.43 3.27 -6.48
N GLU A 19 -7.72 4.06 -5.67
CA GLU A 19 -6.76 5.08 -6.14
C GLU A 19 -5.52 4.43 -6.76
N SER A 20 -5.14 3.24 -6.30
CA SER A 20 -4.07 2.44 -6.91
C SER A 20 -4.49 1.77 -8.23
N GLY A 21 -5.71 2.01 -8.71
CA GLY A 21 -6.20 1.48 -9.99
C GLY A 21 -6.76 0.05 -9.91
N VAL A 22 -7.04 -0.47 -8.71
CA VAL A 22 -7.71 -1.76 -8.55
C VAL A 22 -9.22 -1.57 -8.80
N GLU A 23 -9.77 -2.38 -9.72
CA GLU A 23 -11.22 -2.41 -9.95
C GLU A 23 -11.94 -3.10 -8.78
N MET A 24 -12.90 -2.40 -8.18
CA MET A 24 -13.68 -2.88 -7.03
C MET A 24 -14.85 -3.76 -7.47
N THR A 25 -14.55 -4.90 -8.10
CA THR A 25 -15.56 -5.93 -8.41
C THR A 25 -16.08 -6.60 -7.13
N VAL A 26 -17.11 -7.43 -7.27
CA VAL A 26 -17.68 -8.18 -6.14
C VAL A 26 -16.62 -9.11 -5.51
N GLU A 27 -15.77 -9.73 -6.33
CA GLU A 27 -14.67 -10.59 -5.87
C GLU A 27 -13.62 -9.78 -5.11
N THR A 28 -13.20 -8.63 -5.64
CA THR A 28 -12.27 -7.71 -4.96
C THR A 28 -12.83 -7.25 -3.61
N TYR A 29 -14.12 -6.95 -3.55
CA TYR A 29 -14.80 -6.57 -2.31
C TYR A 29 -14.81 -7.70 -1.27
N ARG A 30 -15.08 -8.94 -1.69
CA ARG A 30 -14.99 -10.12 -0.79
C ARG A 30 -13.57 -10.34 -0.28
N SER A 31 -12.56 -10.18 -1.14
CA SER A 31 -11.15 -10.25 -0.75
C SER A 31 -10.77 -9.17 0.26
N LEU A 32 -11.31 -7.95 0.11
CA LEU A 32 -11.09 -6.85 1.06
C LEU A 32 -11.66 -7.17 2.43
N LEU A 33 -12.89 -7.68 2.49
CA LEU A 33 -13.51 -8.08 3.76
C LEU A 33 -12.69 -9.17 4.46
N ARG A 34 -12.23 -10.18 3.71
CA ARG A 34 -11.39 -11.25 4.26
C ARG A 34 -10.04 -10.74 4.77
N LEU A 35 -9.40 -9.82 4.04
CA LEU A 35 -8.16 -9.19 4.49
C LEU A 35 -8.36 -8.47 5.83
N ILE A 36 -9.46 -7.72 5.96
CA ILE A 36 -9.76 -6.96 7.18
C ILE A 36 -10.07 -7.90 8.35
N GLU A 37 -10.83 -8.97 8.10
CA GLU A 37 -11.10 -10.02 9.09
C GLU A 37 -9.79 -10.60 9.65
N GLU A 38 -8.86 -10.98 8.78
CA GLU A 38 -7.55 -11.51 9.19
C GLU A 38 -6.68 -10.46 9.88
N ALA A 39 -6.78 -9.18 9.48
CA ALA A 39 -6.09 -8.09 10.15
C ALA A 39 -6.59 -7.93 11.59
N VAL A 40 -7.92 -7.89 11.80
CA VAL A 40 -8.54 -7.83 13.12
C VAL A 40 -8.14 -9.02 13.97
N ALA A 41 -8.17 -10.24 13.43
CA ALA A 41 -7.79 -11.45 14.14
C ALA A 41 -6.32 -11.50 14.57
N SER A 42 -5.46 -10.69 13.92
CA SER A 42 -4.02 -10.66 14.20
C SER A 42 -3.57 -9.65 15.24
N VAL A 43 -4.48 -8.78 15.70
CA VAL A 43 -4.16 -7.71 16.66
C VAL A 43 -4.72 -8.08 18.03
N ASP A 44 -3.86 -8.10 19.05
CA ASP A 44 -4.24 -8.49 20.42
C ASP A 44 -5.27 -7.56 21.08
N GLU A 45 -5.37 -6.32 20.61
CA GLU A 45 -6.34 -5.31 21.07
C GLU A 45 -7.20 -4.80 19.89
N PRO A 46 -8.43 -5.31 19.72
CA PRO A 46 -9.29 -4.96 18.58
C PRO A 46 -9.80 -3.50 18.62
N ASN A 47 -9.61 -2.78 19.74
CA ASN A 47 -10.01 -1.38 19.90
C ASN A 47 -8.89 -0.39 19.50
N ARG A 48 -7.88 -0.83 18.73
CA ARG A 48 -6.88 0.08 18.16
C ARG A 48 -6.95 0.04 16.64
N GLY A 49 -7.81 0.86 16.06
CA GLY A 49 -7.97 0.96 14.61
C GLY A 49 -6.67 1.26 13.86
N ASP A 50 -5.74 2.02 14.45
CA ASP A 50 -4.42 2.26 13.86
C ASP A 50 -3.61 0.97 13.67
N ARG A 51 -3.69 0.03 14.63
CA ARG A 51 -3.00 -1.27 14.53
C ARG A 51 -3.66 -2.18 13.52
N ILE A 52 -4.99 -2.19 13.48
CA ILE A 52 -5.75 -2.95 12.48
C ILE A 52 -5.43 -2.42 11.08
N LEU A 53 -5.38 -1.09 10.90
CA LEU A 53 -5.01 -0.47 9.64
C LEU A 53 -3.58 -0.86 9.22
N ALA A 54 -2.61 -0.77 10.12
CA ALA A 54 -1.24 -1.18 9.83
C ALA A 54 -1.19 -2.67 9.40
N ALA A 55 -1.85 -3.55 10.17
CA ALA A 55 -1.93 -4.97 9.87
C ALA A 55 -2.64 -5.26 8.52
N ALA A 56 -3.67 -4.49 8.17
CA ALA A 56 -4.37 -4.59 6.91
C ALA A 56 -3.47 -4.16 5.73
N MET A 57 -2.80 -3.00 5.85
CA MET A 57 -1.90 -2.49 4.81
C MET A 57 -0.73 -3.43 4.52
N ASP A 58 -0.13 -4.04 5.54
CA ASP A 58 0.94 -5.05 5.37
C ASP A 58 0.48 -6.29 4.59
N ARG A 59 -0.82 -6.60 4.61
CA ARG A 59 -1.41 -7.75 3.93
C ARG A 59 -1.90 -7.45 2.53
N VAL A 60 -2.10 -6.18 2.16
CA VAL A 60 -2.62 -5.78 0.84
C VAL A 60 -1.89 -6.48 -0.32
N PRO A 61 -0.54 -6.52 -0.36
CA PRO A 61 0.19 -7.15 -1.47
C PRO A 61 -0.06 -8.67 -1.62
N ARG A 62 -0.52 -9.34 -0.56
CA ARG A 62 -0.85 -10.77 -0.59
C ARG A 62 -2.22 -11.04 -1.20
N TYR A 63 -3.13 -10.07 -1.10
CA TYR A 63 -4.52 -10.18 -1.54
C TYR A 63 -4.77 -9.55 -2.90
N PHE A 64 -4.05 -8.48 -3.23
CA PHE A 64 -4.29 -7.68 -4.40
C PHE A 64 -3.00 -7.52 -5.20
N ARG A 65 -3.08 -7.78 -6.51
CA ARG A 65 -2.05 -7.33 -7.44
C ARG A 65 -2.37 -5.90 -7.83
N LEU A 66 -1.48 -4.99 -7.45
CA LEU A 66 -1.57 -3.61 -7.92
C LEU A 66 -1.14 -3.57 -9.40
N PRO A 67 -1.78 -2.72 -10.22
CA PRO A 67 -1.30 -2.44 -11.57
C PRO A 67 0.16 -2.03 -11.54
N GLU A 68 0.93 -2.50 -12.52
CA GLU A 68 2.32 -2.09 -12.68
C GLU A 68 2.35 -0.61 -13.10
N VAL A 69 3.11 0.20 -12.36
CA VAL A 69 3.29 1.62 -12.67
C VAL A 69 4.54 1.73 -13.52
N GLU A 70 4.39 2.16 -14.77
CA GLU A 70 5.55 2.56 -15.57
C GLU A 70 6.15 3.84 -14.97
N PRO A 71 7.41 3.83 -14.53
CA PRO A 71 8.03 5.04 -14.02
C PRO A 71 8.11 6.08 -15.15
N PRO A 72 7.97 7.38 -14.84
CA PRO A 72 8.11 8.41 -15.86
C PRO A 72 9.51 8.32 -16.49
N GLN A 73 9.55 8.43 -17.81
CA GLN A 73 10.83 8.49 -18.51
C GLN A 73 11.58 9.76 -18.07
N ALA A 74 12.86 9.62 -17.76
CA ALA A 74 13.69 10.75 -17.40
C ALA A 74 13.79 11.74 -18.58
N CYS A 75 13.53 13.02 -18.32
CA CYS A 75 13.67 14.09 -19.30
C CYS A 75 14.36 15.31 -18.64
N PRO A 76 15.65 15.58 -18.94
CA PRO A 76 16.50 14.91 -19.94
C PRO A 76 16.91 13.48 -19.54
N PRO A 77 17.35 12.64 -20.49
CA PRO A 77 17.86 11.29 -20.20
C PRO A 77 18.96 11.32 -19.13
N ILE A 78 18.90 10.42 -18.15
CA ILE A 78 19.94 10.31 -17.12
C ILE A 78 21.21 9.75 -17.78
N THR A 79 22.22 10.60 -17.91
CA THR A 79 23.57 10.18 -18.30
C THR A 79 24.41 9.94 -17.05
N ARG A 80 25.19 8.86 -17.03
CA ARG A 80 26.20 8.66 -15.96
C ARG A 80 27.24 9.76 -16.06
N GLY A 81 27.27 10.67 -15.09
CA GLY A 81 28.31 11.68 -15.00
C GLY A 81 29.67 11.02 -14.76
N SER A 82 30.60 11.15 -15.70
CA SER A 82 32.01 10.82 -15.47
C SER A 82 32.66 12.02 -14.80
N ILE A 83 32.85 11.97 -13.49
CA ILE A 83 33.74 12.89 -12.79
C ILE A 83 35.12 12.24 -12.90
N GLY A 84 35.92 12.70 -13.86
CA GLY A 84 37.27 12.23 -14.11
C GLY A 84 38.17 12.62 -12.94
N TYR A 85 38.14 11.85 -11.87
CA TYR A 85 39.13 11.96 -10.81
C TYR A 85 40.47 11.48 -11.37
N ASP A 86 41.33 12.42 -11.76
CA ASP A 86 42.71 12.12 -12.07
C ASP A 86 43.38 11.54 -10.81
N HIS A 87 44.03 10.40 -10.97
CA HIS A 87 44.90 9.85 -9.94
C HIS A 87 46.19 10.68 -9.97
N HIS A 88 46.35 11.59 -9.02
CA HIS A 88 47.65 12.22 -8.77
C HIS A 88 48.54 11.20 -8.07
N ASP A 89 49.43 10.56 -8.83
CA ASP A 89 50.64 9.87 -8.34
C ASP A 89 51.71 10.87 -7.90
#